data_AF-A0A2E3QA52-F1
#
_entry.id   AF-A0A2E3QA52-F1
#
_cell.length_a   1.000
_cell.length_b   1.000
_cell.length_c   1.000
_cell.angle_alpha   90.00
_cell.angle_beta   90.00
_cell.angle_gamma   90.00
#
_symmetry.space_group_name_H-M   'P 1'
#
loop_
_entity.id
_entity.type
_entity.pdbx_description
1 polymer ?
#
loop_
_entity_poly.entity_id
_entity_poly.type
_entity_poly.pdbx_seq_one_letter_code
_entity_poly.pdbx_strand_id
1 'polypeptide(L)'
;MMEAAFFETVFYDPFCSASADYTPKVGDVVADIRVIKSMADQQNEILGQPTVTSDIVIEVRADDLSAPEKGGQFSVDGAVFEINSQPTRDMTRNVWRCTCFEAT
;
A
#
# COMPACT_ATOMS: atom_id res chain seq x y z
N MET A 1 5.79 -14.26 -19.29
CA MET A 1 6.23 -12.88 -19.60
C MET A 1 5.09 -11.92 -19.94
N MET A 2 3.91 -12.36 -20.35
CA MET A 2 2.79 -11.45 -20.67
C MET A 2 2.10 -10.84 -19.43
N GLU A 3 2.12 -11.54 -18.29
CA GLU A 3 1.41 -11.14 -17.06
C GLU A 3 2.11 -9.99 -16.30
N ALA A 4 3.45 -9.97 -16.28
CA ALA A 4 4.21 -8.90 -15.62
C ALA A 4 3.97 -7.53 -16.27
N ALA A 5 3.95 -7.47 -17.61
CA ALA A 5 3.70 -6.24 -18.36
C ALA A 5 2.27 -5.68 -18.14
N PHE A 6 1.30 -6.55 -17.85
CA PHE A 6 -0.06 -6.14 -17.53
C PHE A 6 -0.13 -5.41 -16.18
N PHE A 7 0.52 -5.94 -15.13
CA PHE A 7 0.53 -5.30 -13.81
C PHE A 7 1.28 -3.96 -13.82
N GLU A 8 2.36 -3.86 -14.59
CA GLU A 8 3.03 -2.58 -14.80
C GLU A 8 2.08 -1.55 -15.42
N THR A 9 1.30 -1.96 -16.43
CA THR A 9 0.32 -1.09 -17.10
C THR A 9 -0.67 -0.49 -16.10
N VAL A 10 -1.19 -1.27 -15.15
CA VAL A 10 -2.15 -0.79 -14.13
C VAL A 10 -1.52 0.26 -13.20
N PHE A 11 -0.27 0.09 -12.79
CA PHE A 11 0.42 1.06 -11.93
C PHE A 11 0.87 2.33 -12.67
N TYR A 12 0.91 2.30 -14.01
CA TYR A 12 1.11 3.50 -14.82
C TYR A 12 -0.21 4.14 -15.26
N ASP A 13 -1.34 3.49 -15.01
CA ASP A 13 -2.65 4.06 -15.25
C ASP A 13 -2.96 5.11 -14.16
N PRO A 14 -3.11 6.40 -14.53
CA PRO A 14 -3.37 7.47 -13.58
C PRO A 14 -4.75 7.37 -12.92
N PHE A 15 -5.66 6.55 -13.45
CA PHE A 15 -6.97 6.28 -12.83
C PHE A 15 -6.91 5.14 -11.82
N CYS A 16 -5.85 4.31 -11.86
CA CYS A 16 -5.68 3.19 -10.93
C CYS A 16 -4.61 3.45 -9.86
N SER A 17 -3.76 4.46 -10.05
CA SER A 17 -2.62 4.73 -9.16
C SER A 17 -2.44 6.22 -8.89
N ALA A 18 -1.91 6.53 -7.70
CA ALA A 18 -1.62 7.87 -7.24
C ALA A 18 -0.12 8.05 -7.03
N SER A 19 0.35 9.30 -7.14
CA SER A 19 1.71 9.65 -6.71
C SER A 19 1.74 9.78 -5.20
N ALA A 20 2.86 9.38 -4.61
CA ALA A 20 3.03 9.39 -3.17
C ALA A 20 4.49 9.63 -2.78
N ASP A 21 4.67 10.02 -1.53
CA ASP A 21 5.97 9.98 -0.85
C ASP A 21 5.89 8.99 0.31
N TYR A 22 6.97 8.23 0.52
CA TYR A 22 7.10 7.31 1.64
C TYR A 22 8.09 7.83 2.68
N THR A 23 7.65 7.92 3.93
CA THR A 23 8.49 8.26 5.08
C THR A 23 8.70 7.01 5.94
N PRO A 24 9.92 6.46 6.01
CA PRO A 24 10.21 5.34 6.90
C PRO A 24 10.17 5.80 8.36
N LYS A 25 10.13 4.85 9.30
CA LYS A 25 10.24 5.19 10.73
C LYS A 25 11.63 5.74 11.06
N VAL A 26 12.65 5.24 10.36
CA VAL A 26 14.03 5.73 10.44
C VAL A 26 14.62 5.76 9.03
N GLY A 27 15.15 6.92 8.62
CA GLY A 27 15.81 7.09 7.32
C GLY A 27 15.27 8.30 6.56
N ASP A 28 15.65 8.37 5.29
CA ASP A 28 15.25 9.45 4.39
C ASP A 28 13.91 9.15 3.70
N VAL A 29 13.19 10.21 3.36
CA VAL A 29 11.94 10.13 2.58
C VAL A 29 12.25 9.62 1.17
N VAL A 30 11.45 8.67 0.71
CA VAL A 30 11.46 8.17 -0.68
C VAL A 30 10.33 8.89 -1.41
N ALA A 31 10.69 9.88 -2.23
CA ALA A 31 9.72 10.72 -2.94
C ALA A 31 9.35 10.17 -4.32
N ASP A 32 8.22 10.64 -4.85
CA ASP A 32 7.75 10.38 -6.24
C ASP A 32 7.57 8.89 -6.57
N ILE A 33 7.02 8.12 -5.62
CA ILE A 33 6.65 6.72 -5.83
C ILE A 33 5.22 6.61 -6.35
N ARG A 34 4.89 5.47 -6.97
CA ARG A 34 3.51 5.18 -7.43
C ARG A 34 2.87 4.12 -6.55
N VAL A 35 1.66 4.42 -6.09
CA VAL A 35 0.89 3.53 -5.21
C VAL A 35 -0.52 3.31 -5.72
N ILE A 36 -1.08 2.14 -5.43
CA ILE A 36 -2.51 1.85 -5.59
C ILE A 36 -3.12 1.83 -4.20
N LYS A 37 -4.05 2.75 -3.95
CA LYS A 37 -4.87 2.77 -2.73
C LYS A 37 -6.16 2.02 -2.98
N SER A 38 -6.48 1.09 -2.09
CA SER A 38 -7.76 0.38 -2.09
C SER A 38 -8.34 0.30 -0.68
N MET A 39 -9.66 0.34 -0.57
CA MET A 39 -10.34 -0.05 0.67
C MET A 39 -10.61 -1.55 0.57
N ALA A 40 -10.04 -2.31 1.51
CA ALA A 40 -10.32 -3.73 1.62
C ALA A 40 -11.36 -3.92 2.72
N ASP A 41 -12.57 -4.31 2.34
CA ASP A 41 -13.53 -4.80 3.31
C ASP A 41 -13.06 -6.18 3.79
N GLN A 42 -12.57 -6.24 5.03
CA GLN A 42 -12.28 -7.49 5.71
C GLN A 42 -13.50 -7.83 6.56
N GLN A 43 -14.19 -8.91 6.20
CA GLN A 43 -15.21 -9.49 7.07
C GLN A 43 -14.50 -10.42 8.07
N ASN A 44 -14.31 -9.92 9.29
CA ASN A 44 -13.69 -10.66 10.37
C ASN A 44 -14.76 -11.15 11.35
N GLU A 45 -14.53 -12.29 12.00
CA GLU A 45 -15.39 -12.75 13.09
C GLU A 45 -14.65 -12.52 14.42
N ILE A 46 -15.13 -11.56 15.21
CA ILE A 46 -14.56 -11.25 16.54
C ILE A 46 -15.58 -11.69 17.57
N LEU A 47 -15.19 -12.63 18.44
CA LEU A 47 -16.05 -13.17 19.51
C LEU A 47 -17.39 -13.75 19.00
N GLY A 48 -17.41 -14.33 17.80
CA GLY A 48 -18.62 -14.90 17.20
C GLY A 48 -19.59 -13.87 16.60
N GLN A 49 -19.15 -12.61 16.44
CA GLN A 49 -19.91 -11.56 15.77
C GLN A 49 -19.20 -11.13 14.47
N PRO A 50 -19.94 -11.02 13.35
CA PRO A 50 -19.38 -10.48 12.12
C PRO A 50 -19.05 -9.01 12.33
N THR A 51 -17.75 -8.69 12.24
CA THR A 51 -17.20 -7.34 12.29
C THR A 51 -16.65 -7.01 10.91
N VAL A 52 -17.10 -5.90 10.34
CA VAL A 52 -16.49 -5.36 9.11
C VAL A 52 -15.45 -4.33 9.53
N THR A 53 -14.18 -4.61 9.26
CA THR A 53 -13.11 -3.62 9.36
C THR A 53 -12.76 -3.18 7.93
N SER A 54 -12.87 -1.88 7.67
CA SER A 54 -12.42 -1.29 6.41
C SER A 54 -10.95 -0.91 6.58
N ASP A 55 -10.07 -1.85 6.25
CA ASP A 55 -8.63 -1.59 6.27
C ASP A 55 -8.21 -0.93 4.95
N ILE A 56 -7.35 0.07 5.02
CA ILE A 56 -6.80 0.71 3.82
C ILE A 56 -5.60 -0.13 3.39
N VAL A 57 -5.61 -0.64 2.16
CA VAL A 57 -4.46 -1.34 1.58
C VAL A 57 -3.79 -0.44 0.56
N ILE A 58 -2.52 -0.16 0.79
CA ILE A 58 -1.64 0.53 -0.14
C ILE A 58 -0.72 -0.51 -0.77
N GLU A 59 -0.77 -0.62 -2.09
CA GLU A 59 0.15 -1.44 -2.87
C GLU A 59 1.19 -0.53 -3.52
N VAL A 60 2.47 -0.82 -3.28
CA VAL A 60 3.60 -0.06 -3.83
C VAL A 60 4.51 -1.01 -4.59
N ARG A 61 5.09 -0.56 -5.71
CA ARG A 61 6.03 -1.39 -6.45
C ARG A 61 7.30 -1.62 -5.67
N ALA A 62 7.83 -2.83 -5.82
CA ALA A 62 9.13 -3.21 -5.30
C ALA A 62 10.30 -2.35 -5.77
N ASP A 63 10.19 -1.87 -7.01
CA ASP A 63 11.26 -1.14 -7.69
C ASP A 63 11.29 0.32 -7.22
N ASP A 64 10.13 0.84 -6.82
CA ASP A 64 9.97 2.18 -6.23
C ASP A 64 10.35 2.16 -4.74
N LEU A 65 9.96 1.11 -4.01
CA LEU A 65 10.24 0.95 -2.59
C LEU A 65 10.62 -0.51 -2.28
N SER A 66 11.91 -0.72 -2.00
CA SER A 66 12.48 -2.05 -1.85
C SER A 66 12.00 -2.79 -0.60
N ALA A 67 11.79 -2.09 0.51
CA ALA A 67 11.40 -2.69 1.78
C ALA A 67 10.61 -1.69 2.67
N PRO A 68 9.28 -1.58 2.52
CA PRO A 68 8.45 -0.86 3.47
C PRO A 68 8.43 -1.57 4.83
N GLU A 69 8.28 -0.78 5.90
CA GLU A 69 8.22 -1.28 7.27
C GLU A 69 6.97 -0.82 8.02
N LYS A 70 6.57 -1.60 9.03
CA LYS A 70 5.50 -1.21 9.96
C LYS A 70 5.85 0.11 10.66
N GLY A 71 4.88 1.03 10.71
CA GLY A 71 5.04 2.37 11.24
C GLY A 71 5.63 3.38 10.24
N GLY A 72 6.02 2.94 9.04
CA GLY A 72 6.26 3.87 7.93
C GLY A 72 4.96 4.48 7.43
N GLN A 73 5.07 5.62 6.75
CA GLN A 73 3.93 6.44 6.34
C GLN A 73 3.97 6.74 4.84
N PHE A 74 2.81 6.67 4.18
CA PHE A 74 2.61 7.13 2.82
C PHE A 74 1.85 8.45 2.83
N SER A 75 2.38 9.48 2.17
CA SER A 75 1.66 10.71 1.87
C SER A 75 1.07 10.61 0.47
N VAL A 76 -0.26 10.52 0.36
CA VAL A 76 -0.99 10.33 -0.91
C VAL A 76 -2.11 11.36 -0.97
N ASP A 77 -2.13 12.19 -2.01
CA ASP A 77 -3.16 13.23 -2.23
C ASP A 77 -3.43 14.14 -1.01
N GLY A 78 -2.39 14.42 -0.22
CA GLY A 78 -2.47 15.27 0.98
C GLY A 78 -2.99 14.57 2.24
N ALA A 79 -3.29 13.27 2.17
CA ALA A 79 -3.58 12.42 3.33
C ALA A 79 -2.36 11.55 3.68
N VAL A 80 -2.19 11.26 4.97
CA VAL A 80 -1.10 10.42 5.48
C VAL A 80 -1.66 9.07 5.91
N PHE A 81 -1.04 8.00 5.45
CA PHE A 81 -1.43 6.62 5.77
C PHE A 81 -0.29 5.90 6.46
N GLU A 82 -0.49 5.48 7.70
CA GLU A 82 0.52 4.76 8.47
C GLU A 82 0.31 3.24 8.38
N ILE A 83 1.40 2.51 8.13
CA ILE A 83 1.42 1.05 8.04
C ILE A 83 1.23 0.43 9.43
N ASN A 84 0.14 -0.30 9.66
CA ASN A 84 -0.19 -0.87 10.98
C ASN A 84 0.30 -2.32 11.20
N SER A 85 0.68 -3.01 10.13
CA SER A 85 1.10 -4.42 10.15
C SER A 85 2.37 -4.63 9.32
N GLN A 86 2.97 -5.81 9.37
CA GLN A 86 4.16 -6.10 8.56
C GLN A 86 3.77 -6.15 7.07
N PRO A 87 4.41 -5.36 6.19
CA PRO A 87 4.16 -5.44 4.76
C PRO A 87 4.41 -6.82 4.18
N THR A 88 3.55 -7.26 3.28
CA THR A 88 3.63 -8.57 2.62
C THR A 88 4.07 -8.41 1.17
N ARG A 89 5.07 -9.20 0.77
CA ARG A 89 5.56 -9.19 -0.61
C ARG A 89 4.69 -10.07 -1.51
N ASP A 90 4.16 -9.51 -2.58
CA ASP A 90 3.53 -10.23 -3.68
C ASP A 90 4.53 -10.34 -4.84
N MET A 91 5.15 -11.52 -4.97
CA MET A 91 6.16 -11.79 -5.98
C MET A 91 5.58 -11.90 -7.39
N THR A 92 4.30 -12.23 -7.53
CA THR A 92 3.63 -12.36 -8.84
C THR A 92 3.42 -10.99 -9.46
N ARG A 93 3.00 -10.02 -8.66
CA ARG A 93 2.76 -8.63 -9.09
C ARG A 93 3.97 -7.71 -8.91
N ASN A 94 5.03 -8.20 -8.27
CA ASN A 94 6.22 -7.42 -7.87
C ASN A 94 5.88 -6.18 -7.01
N VAL A 95 4.95 -6.32 -6.07
CA VAL A 95 4.48 -5.25 -5.19
C VAL A 95 4.58 -5.63 -3.72
N TRP A 96 4.71 -4.62 -2.86
CA TRP A 96 4.44 -4.72 -1.45
C TRP A 96 3.00 -4.34 -1.16
N ARG A 97 2.31 -5.15 -0.36
CA ARG A 97 0.99 -4.85 0.19
C ARG A 97 1.14 -4.37 1.63
N CYS A 98 0.66 -3.16 1.89
CA CYS A 98 0.75 -2.51 3.19
C CYS A 98 -0.66 -2.23 3.72
N THR A 99 -1.03 -2.88 4.82
CA THR A 99 -2.26 -2.53 5.53
C THR A 99 -2.00 -1.29 6.38
N CYS A 100 -2.84 -0.28 6.19
CA CYS A 100 -2.67 1.05 6.73
C CYS A 100 -3.95 1.56 7.39
N PHE A 101 -3.80 2.60 8.19
CA PHE A 101 -4.89 3.49 8.61
C PHE A 101 -4.53 4.93 8.22
N GLU A 102 -5.54 5.76 8.04
CA GLU A 102 -5.34 7.20 7.82
C GLU A 102 -4.94 7.87 9.13
N ALA A 103 -3.75 8.47 9.17
CA ALA A 103 -3.27 9.23 10.31
C ALA A 103 -3.96 10.61 10.31
N THR A 104 -4.60 10.95 11.44
CA THR A 104 -5.33 12.21 11.62
C THR A 104 -4.43 13.33 12.13
#